data_AF-A0A519GYL8-F1
#
_entry.id   AF-A0A519GYL8-F1
#
_cell.length_a   1.000
_cell.length_b   1.000
_cell.length_c   1.000
_cell.angle_alpha   90.00
_cell.angle_beta   90.00
_cell.angle_gamma   90.00
#
_symmetry.space_group_name_H-M   'P 1'
#
loop_
_entity.id
_entity.type
_entity.pdbx_description
1 polymer ?
#
loop_
_entity_poly.entity_id
_entity_poly.type
_entity_poly.pdbx_seq_one_letter_code
_entity_poly.pdbx_strand_id
1 'polypeptide(L)'
;EQCADIIARDPKIVHYPMDDGSIKLAAGWLIDACGWKGKSVGNAGVYERQALVLVNRGGQADPVTGGEVMTLAKAIQTSVYERFGIRLEPEPVVV
;
A
#
# COMPACT_ATOMS: atom_id res chain seq x y z
N GLU A 1 -5.97 -17.92 -11.13
CA GLU A 1 -7.23 -18.07 -10.38
C GLU A 1 -7.44 -16.93 -9.38
N GLN A 2 -6.56 -16.74 -8.40
CA GLN A 2 -6.69 -15.67 -7.38
C GLN A 2 -6.95 -14.26 -7.93
N CYS A 3 -6.23 -13.81 -8.97
CA CYS A 3 -6.47 -12.48 -9.56
C CYS A 3 -7.86 -12.36 -10.19
N ALA A 4 -8.36 -13.42 -10.83
CA ALA A 4 -9.70 -13.42 -11.43
C ALA A 4 -10.79 -13.32 -10.35
N ASP A 5 -10.61 -14.02 -9.23
CA ASP A 5 -11.52 -13.95 -8.08
C ASP A 5 -11.55 -12.56 -7.46
N ILE A 6 -10.38 -11.91 -7.32
CA ILE A 6 -10.28 -10.53 -6.83
C ILE A 6 -10.97 -9.57 -7.80
N ILE A 7 -10.73 -9.70 -9.11
CA ILE A 7 -11.38 -8.85 -10.13
C ILE A 7 -12.90 -9.03 -10.09
N ALA A 8 -13.40 -10.25 -9.88
CA ALA A 8 -14.82 -10.52 -9.76
C ALA A 8 -15.43 -9.88 -8.49
N ARG A 9 -14.71 -9.90 -7.36
CA ARG A 9 -15.14 -9.29 -6.08
C ARG A 9 -15.06 -7.76 -6.07
N ASP A 10 -14.00 -7.21 -6.66
CA ASP A 10 -13.71 -5.78 -6.74
C ASP A 10 -13.53 -5.37 -8.22
N PRO A 11 -14.62 -5.23 -9.01
CA PRO A 11 -14.54 -5.00 -10.46
C PRO A 11 -13.89 -3.67 -10.86
N LYS A 12 -13.68 -2.76 -9.90
CA LYS A 12 -12.97 -1.49 -10.11
C LYS A 12 -11.45 -1.61 -9.94
N ILE A 13 -10.93 -2.79 -9.61
CA ILE A 13 -9.50 -3.00 -9.41
C ILE A 13 -8.73 -2.66 -10.68
N VAL A 14 -7.76 -1.76 -10.54
CA VAL A 14 -6.89 -1.39 -11.66
C VAL A 14 -5.83 -2.48 -11.83
N HIS A 15 -5.82 -3.08 -13.01
CA HIS A 15 -4.96 -4.20 -13.34
C HIS A 15 -4.54 -4.15 -14.81
N TYR A 16 -3.43 -4.80 -15.12
CA TYR A 16 -2.84 -4.82 -16.46
C TYR A 16 -2.43 -6.27 -16.80
N PRO A 17 -2.97 -6.88 -17.86
CA PRO A 17 -2.50 -8.16 -18.33
C PRO A 17 -1.07 -8.02 -18.87
N MET A 18 -0.25 -9.06 -18.66
CA MET A 18 1.15 -9.14 -19.09
C MET A 18 1.29 -10.21 -20.19
N ASP A 19 2.37 -10.13 -20.97
CA ASP A 19 2.61 -11.02 -22.11
C ASP A 19 2.78 -12.51 -21.71
N ASP A 20 3.20 -12.77 -20.48
CA ASP A 20 3.35 -14.12 -19.90
C ASP A 20 2.04 -14.70 -19.33
N GLY A 21 0.93 -13.98 -19.48
CA GLY A 21 -0.38 -14.35 -18.95
C GLY A 21 -0.59 -13.99 -17.48
N SER A 22 0.40 -13.39 -16.82
CA SER A 22 0.23 -12.82 -15.48
C SER A 22 -0.56 -11.51 -15.52
N ILE A 23 -1.00 -11.05 -14.35
CA ILE A 23 -1.74 -9.79 -14.19
C ILE A 23 -0.98 -8.92 -13.19
N LYS A 24 -0.60 -7.71 -13.62
CA LYS A 24 -0.02 -6.69 -12.76
C LYS A 24 -1.12 -5.88 -12.11
N LEU A 25 -1.24 -5.99 -10.78
CA LEU A 25 -2.18 -5.19 -9.99
C LEU A 25 -1.58 -3.83 -9.63
N ALA A 26 -2.39 -2.77 -9.67
CA ALA A 26 -1.95 -1.45 -9.22
C ALA A 26 -1.95 -1.37 -7.68
N ALA A 27 -0.77 -1.51 -7.06
CA ALA A 27 -0.62 -1.45 -5.61
C ALA A 27 -1.15 -0.14 -5.00
N GLY A 28 -0.97 1.01 -5.68
CA GLY A 28 -1.55 2.28 -5.23
C GLY A 28 -3.08 2.25 -5.14
N TRP A 29 -3.75 1.54 -6.07
CA TRP A 29 -5.19 1.36 -6.02
C TRP A 29 -5.59 0.46 -4.85
N LEU A 30 -4.86 -0.64 -4.59
CA LEU A 30 -5.13 -1.53 -3.45
C LEU A 30 -5.04 -0.78 -2.11
N ILE A 31 -4.01 0.06 -1.95
CA ILE A 31 -3.80 0.86 -0.74
C ILE A 31 -4.91 1.92 -0.58
N ASP A 32 -5.29 2.60 -1.67
CA ASP A 32 -6.37 3.60 -1.67
C ASP A 32 -7.73 2.95 -1.38
N ALA A 33 -8.00 1.77 -1.95
CA ALA A 33 -9.22 1.01 -1.70
C ALA A 33 -9.34 0.62 -0.21
N CYS A 34 -8.23 0.28 0.45
CA CYS A 34 -8.18 0.08 1.91
C CYS A 34 -8.28 1.39 2.72
N GLY A 35 -8.42 2.53 2.05
CA GLY A 35 -8.66 3.84 2.64
C GLY A 35 -7.43 4.43 3.33
N TRP A 36 -6.21 4.05 2.91
CA TRP A 36 -4.98 4.53 3.56
C TRP A 36 -4.52 5.91 3.07
N LYS A 37 -5.00 6.37 1.91
CA LYS A 37 -4.60 7.65 1.33
C LYS A 37 -4.87 8.80 2.33
N GLY A 38 -3.84 9.59 2.63
CA GLY A 38 -3.90 10.67 3.60
C GLY A 38 -3.85 10.25 5.09
N LYS A 39 -3.94 8.96 5.43
CA LYS A 39 -3.85 8.51 6.83
C LYS A 39 -2.42 8.56 7.36
N SER A 40 -2.29 8.51 8.68
CA SER A 40 -1.01 8.44 9.40
C SER A 40 -1.05 7.36 10.48
N VAL A 41 0.14 6.87 10.85
CA VAL A 41 0.42 6.17 12.10
C VAL A 41 1.53 6.95 12.78
N GLY A 42 1.22 7.63 13.89
CA GLY A 42 2.11 8.65 14.44
C GLY A 42 2.35 9.76 13.40
N ASN A 43 3.62 10.14 13.22
CA ASN A 43 4.02 11.17 12.26
C ASN A 43 4.39 10.60 10.87
N ALA A 44 4.48 9.26 10.72
CA ALA A 44 4.58 8.64 9.41
C ALA A 44 3.18 8.56 8.77
N GLY A 45 3.07 8.79 7.47
CA GLY A 45 1.77 8.60 6.81
C GLY A 45 1.82 8.42 5.32
N VAL A 46 0.64 8.31 4.70
CA VAL A 46 0.47 8.12 3.27
C VAL A 46 0.12 9.45 2.62
N TYR A 47 0.77 9.76 1.50
CA TYR A 47 0.52 10.99 0.78
C TYR A 47 -0.92 11.05 0.23
N GLU A 48 -1.57 12.20 0.38
CA GLU A 48 -2.99 12.39 0.00
C GLU A 48 -3.23 12.29 -1.51
N ARG A 49 -2.21 12.54 -2.34
CA ARG A 49 -2.34 12.51 -3.82
C ARG A 49 -1.86 11.21 -4.44
N GLN A 50 -1.05 10.43 -3.73
CA GLN A 50 -0.55 9.14 -4.21
C GLN A 50 -0.35 8.16 -3.04
N ALA A 51 -1.19 7.12 -3.00
CA ALA A 51 -1.22 6.11 -1.96
C ALA A 51 0.04 5.24 -1.84
N LEU A 52 0.88 5.14 -2.88
CA LEU A 52 2.17 4.43 -2.80
C LEU A 52 3.25 5.21 -2.04
N VAL A 53 3.09 6.51 -1.87
CA VAL A 53 4.13 7.36 -1.29
C VAL A 53 3.90 7.47 0.21
N LEU A 54 4.82 6.92 0.99
CA LEU A 54 4.91 7.19 2.42
C LEU A 54 5.66 8.50 2.64
N VAL A 55 5.18 9.30 3.60
CA VAL A 55 5.69 10.63 3.91
C VAL A 55 6.02 10.74 5.40
N ASN A 56 7.10 11.44 5.69
CA ASN A 56 7.44 11.90 7.02
C ASN A 56 6.74 13.25 7.25
N ARG A 57 5.86 13.32 8.27
CA ARG A 57 5.17 14.55 8.68
C ARG A 57 5.74 15.16 9.97
N GLY A 58 6.77 14.55 10.56
CA GLY A 58 7.41 15.03 11.78
C GLY A 58 8.33 16.22 11.53
N GLY A 59 8.53 17.02 12.58
CA GLY A 59 9.45 18.17 12.58
C GLY A 59 10.75 17.89 13.33
N GLN A 60 11.50 18.95 13.63
CA GLN A 60 12.72 18.85 14.46
C GLN A 60 12.41 18.39 15.90
N ALA A 61 11.25 18.77 16.45
CA ALA A 61 10.87 18.44 17.82
C ALA A 61 10.34 17.00 17.97
N ASP A 62 9.81 16.44 16.90
CA ASP A 62 9.08 15.17 16.85
C ASP A 62 9.40 14.40 15.56
N PRO A 63 10.67 13.99 15.37
CA PRO A 63 11.11 13.35 14.14
C PRO A 63 10.48 11.96 13.96
N VAL A 64 10.18 11.60 12.71
CA VAL A 64 9.75 10.24 12.37
C VAL A 64 10.95 9.32 12.33
N THR A 65 10.85 8.21 13.05
CA THR A 65 11.83 7.13 13.04
C THR A 65 11.58 6.15 11.91
N GLY A 66 12.62 5.41 11.49
CA GLY A 66 12.44 4.29 10.56
C GLY A 66 11.46 3.23 11.10
N GLY A 67 11.42 3.04 12.42
CA GLY A 67 10.46 2.15 13.08
C GLY A 67 9.00 2.53 12.80
N GLU A 68 8.66 3.82 12.90
CA GLU A 68 7.30 4.30 12.59
C GLU A 68 6.94 4.11 11.12
N VAL A 69 7.88 4.36 10.20
CA VAL A 69 7.66 4.08 8.77
C VAL A 69 7.40 2.60 8.54
N MET A 70 8.15 1.72 9.20
CA MET A 70 7.95 0.28 9.10
C MET A 70 6.64 -0.18 9.74
N THR A 71 6.21 0.43 10.85
CA THR A 71 4.89 0.17 11.45
C THR A 71 3.77 0.54 10.49
N LEU A 72 3.85 1.71 9.86
CA LEU A 72 2.88 2.13 8.84
C LEU A 72 2.87 1.18 7.63
N ALA A 73 4.05 0.85 7.08
CA ALA A 73 4.17 -0.07 5.96
C ALA A 73 3.56 -1.44 6.28
N LYS A 74 3.82 -1.96 7.49
CA LYS A 74 3.25 -3.24 7.94
C LYS A 74 1.73 -3.18 8.09
N ALA A 75 1.20 -2.09 8.63
CA ALA A 75 -0.25 -1.91 8.76
C ALA A 75 -0.94 -1.88 7.39
N ILE A 76 -0.34 -1.21 6.41
CA ILE A 76 -0.83 -1.19 5.01
C ILE A 76 -0.77 -2.60 4.41
N GLN A 77 0.36 -3.29 4.52
CA GLN A 77 0.53 -4.66 4.01
C GLN A 77 -0.51 -5.62 4.59
N THR A 78 -0.72 -5.59 5.91
CA THR A 78 -1.72 -6.42 6.59
C THR A 78 -3.12 -6.11 6.08
N SER A 79 -3.49 -4.83 5.99
CA SER A 79 -4.81 -4.41 5.51
C SER A 79 -5.09 -4.84 4.07
N VAL A 80 -4.10 -4.74 3.17
CA VAL A 80 -4.23 -5.20 1.77
C VAL A 80 -4.32 -6.72 1.70
N TYR A 81 -3.53 -7.43 2.51
CA TYR A 81 -3.59 -8.89 2.57
C TYR A 81 -4.92 -9.40 3.11
N GLU A 82 -5.45 -8.82 4.18
CA GLU A 82 -6.73 -9.22 4.76
C GLU A 82 -7.90 -9.01 3.79
N ARG A 83 -7.88 -7.91 3.03
CA ARG A 83 -8.95 -7.59 2.09
C ARG A 83 -8.85 -8.37 0.78
N PHE A 84 -7.66 -8.45 0.20
CA PHE A 84 -7.48 -8.96 -1.17
C PHE A 84 -6.71 -10.29 -1.24
N GLY A 85 -6.12 -10.74 -0.14
CA GLY A 85 -5.20 -11.89 -0.13
C GLY A 85 -3.86 -11.61 -0.83
N ILE A 86 -3.55 -10.34 -1.11
CA ILE A 86 -2.34 -9.92 -1.83
C ILE A 86 -1.31 -9.39 -0.83
N ARG A 87 -0.09 -9.90 -0.90
CA ARG A 87 1.02 -9.43 -0.07
C ARG A 87 1.85 -8.41 -0.85
N LEU A 88 1.91 -7.17 -0.36
CA LEU A 88 2.72 -6.12 -0.95
C LEU A 88 4.17 -6.25 -0.48
N GLU A 89 5.11 -6.01 -1.39
CA GLU A 89 6.54 -5.95 -1.10
C GLU A 89 7.00 -4.49 -1.08
N PRO A 90 7.79 -4.05 -0.08
CA PRO A 90 8.37 -2.72 -0.09
C PRO A 90 9.45 -2.62 -1.17
N GLU A 91 9.43 -1.53 -1.94
CA GLU A 91 10.51 -1.18 -2.86
C GLU A 91 11.74 -0.60 -2.13
N PRO A 92 11.60 0.29 -1.12
CA PRO A 92 12.76 0.80 -0.38
C PRO A 92 13.49 -0.30 0.41
N VAL A 93 14.83 -0.27 0.35
CA VAL A 93 15.69 -1.15 1.14
C VAL A 93 15.87 -0.57 2.54
N VAL A 94 15.67 -1.39 3.55
CA VAL A 94 15.96 -1.05 4.96
C VAL A 94 17.41 -1.43 5.25
N VAL A 95 18.20 -0.47 5.74
CA VAL A 95 19.64 -0.61 6.03
C VAL A 95 19.96 -0.43 7.50
#